data_AF-A0A377ZUH4-F1
#
_entry.id   AF-A0A377ZUH4-F1
#
_cell.length_a   1.000
_cell.length_b   1.000
_cell.length_c   1.000
_cell.angle_alpha   90.00
_cell.angle_beta   90.00
_cell.angle_gamma   90.00
#
_symmetry.space_group_name_H-M   'P 1'
#
loop_
_entity.id
_entity.type
_entity.pdbx_description
1 polymer ?
#
loop_
_entity_poly.entity_id
_entity_poly.type
_entity_poly.pdbx_seq_one_letter_code
_entity_poly.pdbx_strand_id
1 'polypeptide(L)'
;MTDALHVKLRPLEREDLRFVHQLDNNASVMRYWFEEPYEAFVELSDLYDKHIHDQSERRFVIECNGDKAGLVELVEINHVHRRAEFQIIISPDFREKVSPPAPHAWRWTMALPCSICISCI
;
A
#
# COMPACT_ATOMS: atom_id res chain seq x y z
N MET A 1 -27.48 10.83 -3.40
CA MET A 1 -26.62 11.58 -2.46
C MET A 1 -25.31 10.84 -2.44
N THR A 2 -24.27 11.39 -3.06
CA THR A 2 -22.92 10.81 -3.03
C THR A 2 -22.35 11.05 -1.65
N ASP A 3 -22.42 10.04 -0.79
CA ASP A 3 -21.70 10.05 0.47
C ASP A 3 -20.21 10.08 0.13
N ALA A 4 -19.55 11.19 0.43
CA ALA A 4 -18.15 11.37 0.06
C ALA A 4 -17.32 10.39 0.89
N LEU A 5 -16.71 9.40 0.23
CA LEU A 5 -15.78 8.47 0.89
C LEU A 5 -14.68 9.28 1.55
N HIS A 6 -14.59 9.16 2.86
CA HIS A 6 -13.65 9.95 3.66
C HIS A 6 -12.39 9.11 3.88
N VAL A 7 -11.38 9.44 3.08
CA VAL A 7 -10.08 8.76 3.07
C VAL A 7 -9.06 9.58 3.85
N LYS A 8 -8.31 8.93 4.73
CA LYS A 8 -7.23 9.53 5.53
C LYS A 8 -5.97 8.69 5.42
N LEU A 9 -4.82 9.37 5.53
CA LEU A 9 -3.53 8.74 5.78
C LEU A 9 -3.15 8.99 7.22
N ARG A 10 -2.69 7.96 7.91
CA ARG A 10 -2.08 8.08 9.23
C ARG A 10 -0.77 7.29 9.28
N PRO A 11 0.18 7.67 10.15
CA PRO A 11 1.41 6.91 10.34
C PRO A 11 1.13 5.45 10.68
N LEU A 12 2.00 4.55 10.21
CA LEU A 12 1.97 3.14 10.56
C LEU A 12 2.40 2.93 12.01
N GLU A 13 1.52 2.31 12.80
CA GLU A 13 1.77 1.99 14.21
C GLU A 13 1.96 0.48 14.39
N ARG A 14 2.57 0.06 15.51
CA ARG A 14 2.85 -1.37 15.78
C ARG A 14 1.59 -2.25 15.74
N GLU A 15 0.43 -1.71 16.12
CA GLU A 15 -0.86 -2.42 16.06
C GLU A 15 -1.36 -2.74 14.64
N ASP A 16 -0.79 -2.08 13.63
CA ASP A 16 -1.11 -2.29 12.22
C ASP A 16 -0.29 -3.41 11.58
N LEU A 17 0.78 -3.89 12.23
CA LEU A 17 1.64 -4.91 11.66
C LEU A 17 0.90 -6.21 11.32
N ARG A 18 -0.18 -6.53 12.04
CA ARG A 18 -1.02 -7.69 11.69
C ARG A 18 -1.75 -7.50 10.36
N PHE A 19 -2.16 -6.28 10.04
CA PHE A 19 -2.78 -5.94 8.76
C PHE A 19 -1.75 -5.95 7.64
N VAL A 20 -0.57 -5.37 7.88
CA VAL A 20 0.57 -5.39 6.92
C VAL A 20 0.97 -6.82 6.60
N HIS A 21 1.21 -7.66 7.61
CA HIS A 21 1.50 -9.08 7.44
C HIS A 21 0.46 -9.85 6.61
N GLN A 22 -0.83 -9.48 6.69
CA GLN A 22 -1.88 -10.09 5.86
C GLN A 22 -1.78 -9.65 4.38
N LEU A 23 -1.35 -8.41 4.13
CA LEU A 23 -1.08 -7.91 2.77
C LEU A 23 0.16 -8.57 2.19
N ASP A 24 1.23 -8.70 2.97
CA ASP A 24 2.53 -9.25 2.54
C ASP A 24 2.46 -10.77 2.31
N ASN A 25 1.58 -11.48 3.01
CA ASN A 25 1.33 -12.90 2.74
C ASN A 25 0.24 -13.13 1.66
N ASN A 26 -0.31 -12.07 1.07
CA ASN A 26 -1.25 -12.21 -0.03
C ASN A 26 -0.49 -12.30 -1.37
N ALA A 27 -0.42 -13.51 -1.93
CA ALA A 27 0.27 -13.79 -3.19
C ALA A 27 -0.19 -12.93 -4.38
N SER A 28 -1.43 -12.43 -4.37
CA SER A 28 -1.92 -11.52 -5.42
C SER A 28 -1.36 -10.11 -5.29
N VAL A 29 -1.04 -9.68 -4.06
CA VAL A 29 -0.43 -8.37 -3.75
C VAL A 29 1.08 -8.45 -3.98
N MET A 30 1.76 -9.46 -3.44
CA MET A 30 3.22 -9.62 -3.59
C MET A 30 3.67 -9.85 -5.03
N ARG A 31 2.80 -10.38 -5.90
CA ARG A 31 3.07 -10.46 -7.34
C ARG A 31 3.31 -9.07 -7.97
N TYR A 32 2.76 -7.99 -7.40
CA TYR A 32 3.01 -6.62 -7.86
C TYR A 32 4.30 -6.02 -7.28
N TRP A 33 4.87 -6.65 -6.25
CA TRP A 33 6.09 -6.22 -5.54
C TRP A 33 7.32 -7.06 -5.88
N PHE A 34 7.18 -8.11 -6.69
CA PHE A 34 8.26 -9.01 -7.09
C PHE A 34 9.00 -9.70 -5.91
N GLU A 35 8.43 -9.63 -4.70
CA GLU A 35 8.93 -10.27 -3.49
C GLU A 35 8.28 -11.65 -3.26
N GLU A 36 8.94 -12.50 -2.48
CA GLU A 36 8.38 -13.80 -2.09
C GLU A 36 7.21 -13.59 -1.12
N PRO A 37 6.05 -14.25 -1.32
CA PRO A 37 4.86 -14.08 -0.47
C PRO A 37 4.97 -14.87 0.83
N TYR A 38 6.06 -14.68 1.55
CA TYR A 38 6.31 -15.29 2.83
C TYR A 38 7.18 -14.37 3.69
N GLU A 39 6.54 -13.70 4.64
CA GLU A 39 7.22 -12.98 5.70
C GLU A 39 6.65 -13.44 7.03
N ALA A 40 7.51 -13.89 7.95
CA ALA A 40 7.08 -14.30 9.26
C ALA A 40 6.73 -13.07 10.11
N PHE A 41 5.59 -13.08 10.81
CA PHE A 41 5.18 -11.95 11.66
C PHE A 41 6.25 -11.49 12.67
N VAL A 42 7.06 -12.42 13.19
CA VAL A 42 8.18 -12.09 14.10
C VAL A 42 9.24 -11.27 13.38
N GLU A 43 9.59 -11.66 12.16
CA GLU A 43 10.57 -10.96 11.32
C GLU A 43 10.08 -9.56 10.95
N LEU A 44 8.82 -9.43 10.53
CA LEU A 44 8.20 -8.12 10.25
C LEU A 44 8.23 -7.20 11.48
N SER A 45 7.93 -7.73 12.67
CA SER A 45 7.97 -6.95 13.91
C SER A 45 9.40 -6.51 14.27
N ASP A 46 10.38 -7.39 14.10
CA ASP A 46 11.78 -7.07 14.38
C ASP A 46 12.30 -6.02 13.39
N LEU A 47 11.92 -6.12 12.10
CA LEU A 47 12.25 -5.12 11.08
C LEU A 47 11.61 -3.77 11.37
N TYR A 48 10.35 -3.73 11.79
CA TYR A 48 9.68 -2.50 12.19
C TYR A 48 10.41 -1.80 13.34
N ASP A 49 10.75 -2.55 14.38
CA ASP A 49 11.44 -2.00 15.55
C ASP A 49 12.85 -1.48 15.20
N LYS A 50 13.52 -2.12 14.24
CA LYS A 50 14.83 -1.67 13.73
C LYS A 50 14.74 -0.36 12.93
N HIS A 51 13.67 -0.15 12.17
CA HIS A 51 13.53 1.00 11.27
C HIS A 51 12.66 2.15 11.81
N ILE A 52 12.14 2.05 13.04
CA ILE A 52 11.29 3.10 13.64
C ILE A 52 11.92 4.51 13.66
N HIS A 53 13.26 4.60 13.68
CA HIS A 53 13.99 5.87 13.66
C HIS A 53 14.60 6.21 12.29
N ASP A 54 14.42 5.34 11.30
CA ASP A 54 14.93 5.56 9.96
C ASP A 54 14.24 6.77 9.31
N GLN A 55 15.03 7.62 8.68
CA GLN A 55 14.56 8.80 7.96
C GLN A 55 14.43 8.56 6.46
N SER A 56 14.99 7.44 5.97
CA SER A 56 14.97 7.02 4.58
C SER A 56 13.65 6.33 4.17
N GLU A 57 12.80 5.99 5.15
CA GLU A 57 11.47 5.42 4.88
C GLU A 57 10.35 6.10 5.68
N ARG A 58 9.14 6.11 5.09
CA ARG A 58 7.90 6.54 5.74
C ARG A 58 6.75 5.65 5.30
N ARG A 59 6.06 5.04 6.26
CA ARG A 59 4.93 4.13 6.01
C ARG A 59 3.65 4.73 6.60
N PHE A 60 2.56 4.65 5.84
CA PHE A 60 1.26 5.19 6.19
C PHE A 60 0.16 4.17 5.93
N VAL A 61 -0.76 4.03 6.88
CA VAL A 61 -1.98 3.26 6.68
C VAL A 61 -3.01 4.14 6.00
N ILE A 62 -3.65 3.61 4.96
CA ILE A 62 -4.82 4.22 4.32
C ILE A 62 -6.05 3.79 5.11
N GLU A 63 -6.81 4.76 5.60
CA GLU A 63 -8.10 4.52 6.22
C GLU A 63 -9.23 5.06 5.34
N CYS A 64 -10.27 4.26 5.12
CA CYS A 64 -11.48 4.65 4.41
C CYS A 64 -12.67 4.46 5.35
N ASN A 65 -13.34 5.56 5.70
CA ASN A 65 -14.48 5.56 6.64
C ASN A 65 -14.20 4.86 7.99
N GLY A 66 -12.94 4.88 8.44
CA GLY A 66 -12.50 4.27 9.71
C GLY A 66 -11.94 2.85 9.58
N ASP A 67 -12.04 2.23 8.40
CA ASP A 67 -11.49 0.90 8.15
C ASP A 67 -10.14 0.98 7.43
N LYS A 68 -9.22 0.04 7.74
CA LYS A 68 -7.92 -0.07 7.08
C LYS A 68 -8.12 -0.54 5.63
N ALA A 69 -7.84 0.36 4.69
CA ALA A 69 -8.08 0.16 3.26
C ALA A 69 -6.81 -0.18 2.47
N GLY A 70 -5.62 0.05 3.04
CA GLY A 70 -4.36 -0.20 2.35
C GLY A 70 -3.15 0.39 3.07
N LEU A 71 -2.01 0.36 2.37
CA LEU A 71 -0.71 0.82 2.84
C LEU A 71 -0.07 1.72 1.78
N VAL A 72 0.60 2.78 2.21
CA VAL A 72 1.43 3.65 1.37
C VAL A 72 2.81 3.70 1.98
N GLU A 73 3.83 3.53 1.16
CA GLU A 73 5.22 3.61 1.58
C GLU A 73 5.98 4.61 0.70
N LEU A 74 6.82 5.40 1.35
CA LEU A 74 7.88 6.18 0.74
C LEU A 74 9.19 5.53 1.15
N VAL A 75 9.94 5.00 0.20
CA VAL A 75 11.23 4.34 0.45
C VAL A 75 12.34 5.07 -0.30
N GLU A 76 13.59 4.81 0.08
CA GLU A 76 14.78 5.47 -0.46
C GLU A 76 14.71 7.02 -0.44
N ILE A 77 14.15 7.59 0.63
CA ILE A 77 14.04 9.05 0.78
C ILE A 77 15.45 9.67 0.84
N ASN A 78 15.78 10.43 -0.20
CA ASN A 78 17.01 11.17 -0.30
C ASN A 78 16.75 12.67 -0.09
N HIS A 79 17.17 13.20 1.06
CA HIS A 79 16.96 14.62 1.40
C HIS A 79 17.80 15.60 0.57
N VAL A 80 18.93 15.16 0.00
CA VAL A 80 19.79 15.99 -0.85
C VAL A 80 19.17 16.16 -2.23
N HIS A 81 18.76 15.05 -2.84
CA HIS A 81 18.17 15.02 -4.18
C HIS A 81 16.65 15.24 -4.18
N ARG A 82 16.01 15.25 -3.00
CA ARG A 82 14.56 15.40 -2.80
C ARG A 82 13.76 14.39 -3.62
N ARG A 83 14.18 13.14 -3.54
CA ARG A 83 13.55 12.00 -4.22
C ARG A 83 13.19 10.94 -3.21
N ALA A 84 12.14 10.20 -3.50
CA ALA A 84 11.72 9.00 -2.80
C ALA A 84 10.98 8.13 -3.81
N GLU A 85 11.04 6.83 -3.63
CA GLU A 85 10.17 5.91 -4.33
C GLU A 85 8.82 5.84 -3.61
N PHE A 86 7.73 5.85 -4.36
CA PHE A 86 6.37 5.77 -3.83
C PHE A 86 5.76 4.42 -4.16
N GLN A 87 5.27 3.73 -3.13
CA GLN A 87 4.63 2.44 -3.24
C GLN A 87 3.24 2.50 -2.58
N ILE A 88 2.26 1.83 -3.19
CA ILE A 88 0.88 1.79 -2.69
C ILE A 88 0.29 0.40 -2.84
N ILE A 89 -0.31 -0.10 -1.76
CA ILE A 89 -1.08 -1.33 -1.70
C ILE A 89 -2.51 -0.97 -1.30
N ILE A 90 -3.48 -1.42 -2.07
CA ILE A 90 -4.90 -1.35 -1.70
C ILE A 90 -5.38 -2.75 -1.35
N SER A 91 -5.99 -2.90 -0.17
CA SER A 91 -6.58 -4.17 0.25
C SER A 91 -7.62 -4.62 -0.79
N PRO A 92 -7.62 -5.92 -1.18
CA PRO A 92 -8.57 -6.44 -2.15
C PRO A 92 -10.04 -6.21 -1.74
N ASP A 93 -10.33 -6.19 -0.43
CA ASP A 93 -11.67 -5.98 0.12
C ASP A 93 -12.23 -4.58 -0.19
N PHE A 94 -11.35 -3.60 -0.44
CA PHE A 94 -11.71 -2.23 -0.81
C PHE A 94 -11.71 -1.99 -2.32
N ARG A 95 -11.24 -2.94 -3.12
CA ARG A 95 -11.11 -2.80 -4.57
C ARG A 95 -12.47 -2.76 -5.30
N GLU A 96 -13.49 -3.45 -4.78
CA GLU A 96 -14.85 -3.43 -5.35
C GLU A 96 -15.60 -2.12 -5.06
N LYS A 97 -15.34 -1.46 -3.94
CA LYS A 97 -16.03 -0.21 -3.54
C LYS A 97 -15.62 1.02 -4.37
N VAL A 98 -14.49 0.97 -5.07
CA VAL A 98 -13.98 2.06 -5.92
C VAL A 98 -14.48 1.95 -7.37
N SER A 99 -15.30 0.95 -7.70
CA SER A 99 -15.89 0.84 -9.05
C SER A 99 -16.95 1.94 -9.30
N PRO A 100 -16.80 2.82 -10.30
CA PRO A 100 -17.83 3.79 -10.65
C PRO A 100 -19.07 3.09 -11.27
N PRO A 101 -20.27 3.69 -11.16
CA PRO A 101 -21.50 3.10 -11.66
C PRO A 101 -21.61 3.22 -13.20
N ALA A 102 -21.46 2.08 -13.88
CA ALA A 102 -22.04 1.74 -15.19
C ALA A 102 -21.64 2.61 -16.43
N PRO A 103 -22.20 2.36 -17.63
CA PRO A 103 -21.76 1.33 -18.56
C PRO A 103 -21.32 1.96 -19.89
N HIS A 104 -20.06 2.33 -20.00
CA HIS A 104 -19.41 2.59 -21.29
C HIS A 104 -17.96 2.14 -21.18
N ALA A 105 -17.73 0.90 -21.60
CA ALA A 105 -16.51 0.43 -22.22
C ALA A 105 -15.17 0.98 -21.68
N TRP A 106 -14.91 0.76 -20.39
CA TRP A 106 -13.53 0.49 -19.95
C TRP A 106 -13.44 -1.00 -19.68
N ARG A 107 -13.32 -1.75 -20.77
CA ARG A 107 -12.93 -3.15 -20.71
C ARG A 107 -11.45 -3.15 -20.29
N TRP A 108 -11.19 -3.21 -18.99
CA TRP A 108 -9.89 -3.61 -18.47
C TRP A 108 -9.68 -5.06 -18.88
N THR A 109 -9.27 -5.23 -20.14
CA THR A 109 -8.69 -6.48 -20.58
C THR A 109 -7.43 -6.59 -19.74
N MET A 110 -7.43 -7.51 -18.78
CA MET A 110 -6.27 -7.92 -17.99
C MET A 110 -5.17 -8.36 -18.96
N ALA A 111 -4.38 -7.40 -19.41
CA ALA A 111 -3.20 -7.59 -20.23
C ALA A 111 -2.38 -6.31 -20.08
N LEU A 112 -1.56 -6.28 -19.02
CA LEU A 112 -0.20 -5.72 -18.93
C LEU A 112 0.15 -5.46 -17.45
N PRO A 113 1.39 -5.74 -17.04
CA PRO A 113 1.83 -5.63 -15.65
C PRO A 113 2.20 -4.17 -15.37
N CYS A 114 1.26 -3.39 -14.87
CA CYS A 114 1.58 -2.08 -14.31
C CYS A 114 1.72 -2.20 -12.79
N SER A 115 2.94 -2.42 -12.32
CA SER A 115 3.40 -1.69 -11.14
C SER A 115 3.25 -0.21 -11.51
N ILE A 116 2.44 0.54 -10.77
CA ILE A 116 2.49 1.99 -10.83
C ILE A 116 3.73 2.39 -10.01
N CYS A 117 4.93 2.09 -10.54
CA CYS A 117 6.12 2.84 -10.19
C CYS A 117 5.92 4.20 -10.83
N ILE A 118 5.44 5.19 -10.06
CA ILE A 118 5.64 6.58 -10.44
C ILE A 118 7.10 6.89 -10.14
N SER A 119 7.98 6.34 -10.98
CA SER A 119 9.26 6.97 -11.21
C SER A 119 8.94 8.29 -11.88
N CYS A 120 8.89 9.38 -11.10
CA CYS A 120 8.96 10.72 -11.68
C CYS A 120 10.33 10.88 -12.36
N ILE A 121 10.38 10.52 -13.65
CA ILE A 121 11.28 11.07 -14.68
C ILE A 121 10.40 11.44 -15.87
#